data_AF-A0A7W9NJH8-F1
#
_entry.id   AF-A0A7W9NJH8-F1
#
_cell.length_a   1.000
_cell.length_b   1.000
_cell.length_c   1.000
_cell.angle_alpha   90.00
_cell.angle_beta   90.00
_cell.angle_gamma   90.00
#
_symmetry.space_group_name_H-M   'P 1'
#
loop_
_entity.id
_entity.type
_entity.pdbx_description
1 polymer ?
#
loop_
_entity_poly.entity_id
_entity_poly.type
_entity_poly.pdbx_seq_one_letter_code
_entity_poly.pdbx_strand_id
1 'polypeptide(L)'
;MDVRSTSLSRRAALTGLGGVALLAAAACSPSKEAPSSLPAGQAPPVPTGDPSASIAEQRKIIDSLDKQIIELLKQRGEASATVQKIRTSAGGQQTDPAREQEIISNYATGLGAGGGDVAKAILNVDRGAQPSSSAAPTSTTATSTSH
;
A
#
# COMPACT_ATOMS: atom_id res chain seq x y z
N MET A 1 45.98 14.40 -35.24
CA MET A 1 45.22 14.87 -36.41
C MET A 1 43.77 15.08 -36.00
N ASP A 2 43.56 16.24 -35.37
CA ASP A 2 42.54 17.25 -35.59
C ASP A 2 41.22 17.04 -36.38
N VAL A 3 40.17 17.57 -35.73
CA VAL A 3 38.94 18.29 -36.14
C VAL A 3 37.80 17.61 -36.92
N ARG A 4 36.60 17.59 -36.27
CA ARG A 4 35.30 18.23 -36.65
C ARG A 4 34.18 17.56 -35.83
N SER A 5 33.60 18.10 -34.76
CA SER A 5 32.89 19.37 -34.51
C SER A 5 31.86 19.74 -35.58
N THR A 6 30.57 19.54 -35.28
CA THR A 6 29.47 20.41 -35.72
C THR A 6 28.44 20.55 -34.61
N SER A 7 28.17 21.81 -34.32
CA SER A 7 27.26 22.38 -33.34
C SER A 7 26.01 22.91 -34.07
N LEU A 8 25.08 23.46 -33.27
CA LEU A 8 23.96 24.37 -33.57
C LEU A 8 22.58 23.70 -33.73
N SER A 9 21.68 23.78 -32.75
CA SER A 9 21.01 24.95 -32.13
C SER A 9 19.81 25.44 -32.94
N ARG A 10 18.63 25.51 -32.31
CA ARG A 10 17.60 26.54 -32.56
C ARG A 10 16.82 26.86 -31.28
N ARG A 11 16.93 28.14 -30.90
CA ARG A 11 16.14 28.89 -29.91
C ARG A 11 14.71 29.16 -30.41
N ALA A 12 13.76 29.33 -29.48
CA ALA A 12 12.78 30.44 -29.35
C ALA A 12 11.74 30.00 -28.31
N ALA A 13 11.62 30.55 -27.09
CA ALA A 13 11.23 31.91 -26.70
C ALA A 13 9.82 32.30 -27.18
N LEU A 14 8.90 32.55 -26.23
CA LEU A 14 8.02 33.73 -26.08
C LEU A 14 6.67 33.41 -25.39
N THR A 15 6.33 34.28 -24.42
CA THR A 15 5.00 34.82 -24.07
C THR A 15 3.95 33.86 -23.47
N GLY A 16 3.21 34.22 -22.41
CA GLY A 16 3.08 35.48 -21.69
C GLY A 16 1.72 35.52 -20.97
N LEU A 17 1.69 36.29 -19.87
CA LEU A 17 0.58 37.05 -19.29
C LEU A 17 -0.79 36.40 -19.00
N GLY A 18 -1.18 36.53 -17.73
CA GLY A 18 -2.57 36.61 -17.26
C GLY A 18 -2.65 36.11 -15.82
N GLY A 19 -2.83 36.90 -14.76
CA GLY A 19 -3.43 38.22 -14.68
C GLY A 19 -4.66 38.16 -13.77
N VAL A 20 -4.47 38.61 -12.52
CA VAL A 20 -5.42 39.37 -11.69
C VAL A 20 -6.58 38.65 -10.98
N ALA A 21 -6.41 38.57 -9.64
CA ALA A 21 -7.32 38.91 -8.53
C ALA A 21 -8.86 38.94 -8.72
N LEU A 22 -9.62 38.45 -7.73
CA LEU A 22 -10.34 39.32 -6.78
C LEU A 22 -11.00 38.56 -5.60
N LEU A 23 -11.30 39.36 -4.59
CA LEU A 23 -11.78 39.15 -3.23
C LEU A 23 -13.17 38.50 -3.05
N ALA A 24 -13.30 37.84 -1.88
CA ALA A 24 -14.39 37.85 -0.90
C ALA A 24 -15.76 38.49 -1.22
N ALA A 25 -16.85 37.83 -0.80
CA ALA A 25 -17.80 38.38 0.19
C ALA A 25 -18.95 37.40 0.50
N ALA A 26 -19.43 37.51 1.74
CA ALA A 26 -20.49 36.75 2.38
C ALA A 26 -21.90 37.05 1.86
N ALA A 27 -22.79 36.06 2.00
CA ALA A 27 -24.21 36.31 2.24
C ALA A 27 -24.76 35.24 3.20
N CYS A 28 -25.08 35.70 4.41
CA CYS A 28 -25.86 35.00 5.41
C CYS A 28 -27.34 35.07 4.99
N SER A 29 -28.09 33.98 5.13
CA SER A 29 -29.54 34.05 5.30
C SER A 29 -30.02 32.83 6.10
N PRO A 30 -30.76 33.04 7.22
CA PRO A 30 -31.33 31.98 8.03
C PRO A 30 -32.72 31.62 7.52
N SER A 31 -33.07 30.33 7.49
CA SER A 31 -34.44 29.88 7.27
C SER A 31 -34.78 28.73 8.22
N LYS A 32 -35.45 29.13 9.30
CA LYS A 32 -36.73 28.61 9.84
C LYS A 32 -36.84 27.12 10.18
N GLU A 33 -37.22 26.92 11.44
CA GLU A 33 -37.37 25.71 12.25
C GLU A 33 -38.39 24.66 11.74
N ALA A 34 -38.18 23.42 12.24
CA ALA A 34 -38.84 22.13 12.03
C ALA A 34 -40.36 22.08 12.43
N PRO A 35 -41.07 20.92 12.47
CA PRO A 35 -40.73 19.54 12.08
C PRO A 35 -41.78 18.86 11.18
N SER A 36 -41.40 17.80 10.45
CA SER A 36 -42.37 16.82 9.94
C SER A 36 -41.76 15.44 9.89
N SER A 37 -42.27 14.61 10.79
CA SER A 37 -42.08 13.17 10.89
C SER A 37 -42.30 12.47 9.55
N LEU A 38 -41.23 11.90 8.99
CA LEU A 38 -41.34 10.84 7.99
C LEU A 38 -41.66 9.53 8.72
N PRO A 39 -42.63 8.73 8.24
CA PRO A 39 -42.87 7.43 8.81
C PRO A 39 -41.61 6.56 8.63
N ALA A 40 -41.09 6.07 9.75
CA ALA A 40 -40.23 4.90 9.77
C ALA A 40 -40.99 3.73 9.14
N GLY A 41 -40.31 2.99 8.26
CA GLY A 41 -40.79 1.66 7.84
C GLY A 41 -40.97 1.48 6.34
N GLN A 42 -39.88 1.56 5.59
CA GLN A 42 -39.68 0.55 4.56
C GLN A 42 -38.19 0.27 4.45
N ALA A 43 -37.72 -0.69 5.25
CA ALA A 43 -36.47 -1.36 4.94
C ALA A 43 -36.61 -1.93 3.51
N PRO A 44 -35.59 -1.80 2.64
CA PRO A 44 -35.62 -2.43 1.33
C PRO A 44 -35.90 -3.93 1.51
N PRO A 45 -36.61 -4.59 0.57
CA PRO A 45 -36.90 -6.01 0.68
C PRO A 45 -35.59 -6.77 0.89
N VAL A 46 -35.45 -7.36 2.09
CA VAL A 46 -34.34 -8.24 2.42
C VAL A 46 -34.41 -9.38 1.41
N PRO A 47 -33.34 -9.70 0.68
CA PRO A 47 -33.36 -10.84 -0.24
C PRO A 47 -33.83 -12.07 0.55
N THR A 48 -34.93 -12.68 0.12
CA THR A 48 -35.59 -13.85 0.73
C THR A 48 -34.76 -15.12 0.51
N GLY A 49 -33.46 -15.07 0.84
CA GLY A 49 -32.56 -16.20 0.86
C GLY A 49 -32.17 -16.51 2.31
N ASP A 50 -31.89 -17.77 2.60
CA ASP A 50 -31.30 -18.16 3.89
C ASP A 50 -29.97 -17.40 4.07
N PRO A 51 -29.84 -16.53 5.08
CA PRO A 51 -28.62 -15.76 5.31
C PRO A 51 -27.40 -16.68 5.48
N SER A 52 -27.59 -17.89 5.99
CA SER A 52 -26.54 -18.90 6.15
C SER A 52 -26.00 -19.36 4.80
N ALA A 53 -26.88 -19.55 3.81
CA ALA A 53 -26.49 -19.91 2.45
C ALA A 53 -25.70 -18.79 1.76
N SER A 54 -26.12 -17.53 1.95
CA SER A 54 -25.40 -16.35 1.43
C SER A 54 -24.00 -16.20 2.04
N ILE A 55 -23.87 -16.40 3.36
CA ILE A 55 -22.57 -16.39 4.06
C ILE A 55 -21.66 -17.50 3.51
N ALA A 56 -22.20 -18.70 3.31
CA ALA A 56 -21.43 -19.83 2.79
C ALA A 56 -20.92 -19.57 1.36
N GLU A 57 -21.71 -18.90 0.52
CA GLU A 57 -21.28 -18.48 -0.82
C GLU A 57 -20.18 -17.43 -0.77
N GLN A 58 -20.33 -16.39 0.05
CA GLN A 58 -19.31 -15.34 0.20
C GLN A 58 -17.98 -15.89 0.72
N ARG A 59 -18.02 -16.87 1.63
CA ARG A 59 -16.79 -17.55 2.10
C ARG A 59 -16.05 -18.27 0.98
N LYS A 60 -16.76 -18.94 0.07
CA LYS A 60 -16.14 -19.57 -1.11
C LYS A 60 -15.46 -18.54 -2.02
N ILE A 61 -16.07 -17.36 -2.17
CA ILE A 61 -15.48 -16.25 -2.93
C ILE A 61 -14.20 -15.77 -2.26
N ILE A 62 -14.23 -15.55 -0.94
CA ILE A 62 -13.04 -15.18 -0.15
C ILE A 62 -11.94 -16.22 -0.33
N ASP A 63 -12.24 -17.51 -0.16
CA ASP A 63 -11.24 -18.58 -0.32
C ASP A 63 -10.62 -18.60 -1.73
N SER A 64 -11.39 -18.26 -2.76
CA SER A 64 -10.90 -18.17 -4.14
C SER A 64 -10.00 -16.95 -4.35
N LEU A 65 -10.38 -15.81 -3.78
CA LEU A 65 -9.58 -14.58 -3.83
C LEU A 65 -8.26 -14.76 -3.06
N ASP A 66 -8.30 -15.40 -1.89
CA ASP A 66 -7.12 -15.65 -1.07
C ASP A 66 -6.09 -16.51 -1.81
N LYS A 67 -6.54 -17.55 -2.53
CA LYS A 67 -5.66 -18.35 -3.38
C LYS A 67 -4.98 -17.51 -4.47
N GLN A 68 -5.72 -16.59 -5.09
CA GLN A 68 -5.17 -15.69 -6.10
C GLN A 68 -4.18 -14.69 -5.50
N ILE A 69 -4.50 -14.12 -4.33
CA ILE A 69 -3.62 -13.21 -3.59
C ILE A 69 -2.32 -13.92 -3.22
N ILE A 70 -2.38 -15.14 -2.70
CA ILE A 70 -1.19 -15.95 -2.36
C ILE A 70 -0.30 -16.15 -3.58
N GLU A 71 -0.88 -16.49 -4.73
CA GLU A 71 -0.14 -16.68 -5.97
C GLU A 71 0.53 -15.39 -6.45
N LEU A 72 -0.19 -14.26 -6.42
CA LEU A 72 0.36 -12.95 -6.76
C LEU A 72 1.49 -12.53 -5.81
N LEU A 73 1.36 -12.82 -4.52
CA LEU A 73 2.41 -12.51 -3.53
C LEU A 73 3.66 -13.36 -3.74
N LYS A 74 3.52 -14.63 -4.14
CA LYS A 74 4.69 -15.47 -4.50
C LYS A 74 5.44 -14.90 -5.70
N GLN A 75 4.71 -14.56 -6.77
CA GLN A 75 5.29 -13.95 -7.97
C GLN A 75 5.99 -12.61 -7.65
N ARG A 76 5.37 -11.80 -6.77
CA ARG A 76 6.00 -10.58 -6.26
C ARG A 76 7.29 -10.87 -5.51
N GLY A 77 7.29 -11.88 -4.64
CA GLY A 77 8.47 -12.32 -3.90
C GLY A 77 9.62 -12.75 -4.81
N GLU A 78 9.34 -13.50 -5.88
CA GLU A 78 10.34 -13.91 -6.88
C GLU A 78 10.95 -12.70 -7.61
N ALA A 79 10.12 -11.72 -7.97
CA ALA A 79 10.58 -10.46 -8.56
C ALA A 79 11.44 -9.66 -7.56
N SER A 80 11.00 -9.54 -6.30
CA SER A 80 11.75 -8.90 -5.21
C SER A 80 13.12 -9.56 -4.99
N ALA A 81 13.19 -10.89 -4.98
CA ALA A 81 14.44 -11.63 -4.83
C ALA A 81 15.38 -11.40 -6.02
N THR A 82 14.85 -11.33 -7.24
CA THR A 82 15.62 -11.02 -8.45
C THR A 82 16.25 -9.62 -8.37
N VAL A 83 15.47 -8.62 -7.95
CA VAL A 83 15.99 -7.24 -7.74
C VAL A 83 17.10 -7.21 -6.69
N GLN A 84 16.90 -7.90 -5.56
CA GLN A 84 17.90 -7.99 -4.49
C GLN A 84 19.19 -8.65 -4.97
N LYS A 85 19.09 -9.73 -5.77
CA LYS A 85 20.25 -10.41 -6.37
C LYS A 85 21.03 -9.48 -7.29
N ILE A 86 20.34 -8.73 -8.15
CA ILE A 86 20.98 -7.76 -9.06
C ILE A 86 21.73 -6.69 -8.25
N ARG A 87 21.09 -6.10 -7.24
CA ARG A 87 21.70 -5.05 -6.40
C ARG A 87 22.94 -5.53 -5.65
N THR A 88 22.83 -6.68 -4.98
CA THR A 88 23.94 -7.24 -4.19
C THR A 88 25.09 -7.71 -5.09
N SER A 89 24.81 -8.22 -6.28
CA SER A 89 25.86 -8.55 -7.27
C SER A 89 26.66 -7.34 -7.75
N ALA A 90 26.05 -6.14 -7.71
CA ALA A 90 26.69 -4.87 -8.03
C ALA A 90 27.39 -4.21 -6.81
N GLY A 91 27.48 -4.89 -5.66
CA GLY A 91 28.05 -4.37 -4.43
C GLY A 91 27.16 -3.38 -3.68
N GLY A 92 25.88 -3.27 -4.05
CA GLY A 92 24.89 -2.41 -3.41
C GLY A 92 24.22 -3.03 -2.19
N GLN A 93 23.45 -2.21 -1.48
CA GLN A 93 22.61 -2.65 -0.35
C GLN A 93 21.43 -3.50 -0.85
N GLN A 94 21.05 -4.51 -0.05
CA GLN A 94 19.93 -5.42 -0.35
C GLN A 94 18.58 -4.68 -0.35
N THR A 95 18.43 -3.65 0.50
CA THR A 95 17.20 -2.85 0.63
C THR A 95 17.35 -1.45 0.06
N ASP A 96 16.21 -0.80 -0.19
CA ASP A 96 16.11 0.57 -0.68
C ASP A 96 15.01 1.31 0.10
N PRO A 97 15.37 2.07 1.15
CA PRO A 97 14.39 2.70 2.04
C PRO A 97 13.43 3.66 1.32
N ALA A 98 13.90 4.36 0.28
CA ALA A 98 13.06 5.28 -0.48
C ALA A 98 12.00 4.51 -1.27
N ARG A 99 12.39 3.41 -1.91
CA ARG A 99 11.45 2.54 -2.62
C ARG A 99 10.48 1.83 -1.68
N GLU A 100 10.94 1.40 -0.51
CA GLU A 100 10.07 0.79 0.51
C GLU A 100 8.99 1.78 0.96
N GLN A 101 9.36 3.05 1.18
CA GLN A 101 8.42 4.09 1.57
C GLN A 101 7.37 4.38 0.48
N GLU A 102 7.77 4.36 -0.80
CA GLU A 102 6.84 4.49 -1.93
C GLU A 102 5.82 3.34 -1.96
N ILE A 103 6.27 2.10 -1.77
CA ILE A 103 5.40 0.92 -1.72
C ILE A 103 4.39 1.04 -0.58
N ILE A 104 4.84 1.44 0.61
CA ILE A 104 3.97 1.65 1.78
C ILE A 104 2.91 2.72 1.47
N SER A 105 3.30 3.83 0.84
CA SER A 105 2.38 4.90 0.44
C SER A 105 1.32 4.42 -0.55
N ASN A 106 1.74 3.61 -1.54
CA ASN A 106 0.83 3.08 -2.55
C ASN A 106 -0.24 2.16 -1.94
N TYR A 107 0.15 1.28 -1.01
CA TYR A 107 -0.80 0.41 -0.31
C TYR A 107 -1.69 1.20 0.66
N ALA A 108 -1.15 2.19 1.39
CA ALA A 108 -1.95 3.05 2.25
C ALA A 108 -3.00 3.84 1.46
N THR A 109 -2.65 4.30 0.26
CA THR A 109 -3.60 4.98 -0.64
C THR A 109 -4.66 4.03 -1.18
N GLY A 110 -4.29 2.80 -1.54
CA GLY A 110 -5.21 1.83 -2.15
C GLY A 110 -6.13 1.11 -1.16
N LEU A 111 -5.66 0.84 0.06
CA LEU A 111 -6.40 0.05 1.07
C LEU A 111 -6.89 0.89 2.26
N GLY A 112 -6.50 2.17 2.33
CA GLY A 112 -6.86 3.07 3.43
C GLY A 112 -6.16 2.72 4.74
N ALA A 113 -6.89 2.85 5.85
CA ALA A 113 -6.37 2.58 7.19
C ALA A 113 -5.95 1.11 7.32
N GLY A 114 -4.65 0.88 7.52
CA GLY A 114 -4.04 -0.47 7.60
C GLY A 114 -3.29 -0.89 6.33
N GLY A 115 -3.45 -0.20 5.20
CA GLY A 115 -2.72 -0.52 3.97
C GLY A 115 -1.20 -0.48 4.14
N GLY A 116 -0.70 0.50 4.89
CA GLY A 116 0.72 0.60 5.19
C GLY A 116 1.26 -0.60 5.98
N ASP A 117 0.46 -1.21 6.86
CA ASP A 117 0.89 -2.37 7.65
C ASP A 117 0.87 -3.65 6.82
N VAL A 118 -0.09 -3.78 5.90
CA VAL A 118 -0.08 -4.84 4.87
C VAL A 118 1.19 -4.75 4.03
N ALA A 119 1.57 -3.57 3.55
CA ALA A 119 2.80 -3.38 2.79
C ALA A 119 4.05 -3.80 3.58
N LYS A 120 4.15 -3.41 4.85
CA LYS A 120 5.27 -3.81 5.71
C LYS A 120 5.33 -5.33 5.88
N ALA A 121 4.18 -5.99 6.09
CA ALA A 121 4.12 -7.44 6.20
C ALA A 121 4.63 -8.13 4.93
N ILE A 122 4.19 -7.68 3.75
CA ILE A 122 4.65 -8.20 2.46
C ILE A 122 6.16 -7.98 2.28
N LEU A 123 6.66 -6.77 2.53
CA LEU A 123 8.09 -6.45 2.42
C LEU A 123 8.94 -7.33 3.35
N ASN A 124 8.45 -7.65 4.55
CA ASN A 124 9.13 -8.54 5.49
C ASN A 124 9.22 -9.98 4.99
N VAL A 125 8.16 -10.48 4.33
CA VAL A 125 8.16 -11.83 3.74
C VAL A 125 9.11 -11.90 2.54
N ASP A 126 9.06 -10.92 1.64
CA ASP A 126 9.82 -10.89 0.39
C ASP A 126 11.34 -10.83 0.56
N ARG A 127 11.84 -10.26 1.65
CA ARG A 127 13.28 -10.19 1.95
C ARG A 127 13.80 -11.39 2.74
N GLY A 128 12.94 -12.39 2.98
CA GLY A 128 13.14 -13.42 3.99
C GLY A 128 12.92 -12.82 5.38
N ALA A 129 12.12 -13.47 6.21
CA ALA A 129 11.96 -13.05 7.60
C ALA A 129 13.35 -12.89 8.21
N GLN A 130 13.73 -11.67 8.58
CA GLN A 130 14.77 -11.51 9.59
C GLN A 130 14.24 -12.33 10.76
N PRO A 131 14.94 -13.38 11.24
CA PRO A 131 14.58 -13.94 12.52
C PRO A 131 14.55 -12.75 13.47
N SER A 132 13.37 -12.42 14.00
CA SER A 132 13.27 -11.45 15.06
C SER A 132 14.31 -11.87 16.09
N SER A 133 15.33 -11.03 16.31
CA SER A 133 16.37 -11.26 17.30
C SER A 133 15.73 -11.27 18.69
N SER A 134 15.14 -12.40 19.03
CA SER A 134 14.68 -12.82 20.34
C SER A 134 14.64 -14.35 20.34
N ALA A 135 15.77 -14.95 19.99
CA ALA A 135 16.15 -16.24 20.54
C ALA A 135 17.21 -15.92 21.61
N ALA A 136 16.75 -15.68 22.84
CA ALA A 136 17.64 -15.72 23.98
C ALA A 136 18.32 -17.10 24.01
N PRO A 137 19.63 -17.20 24.29
CA PRO A 137 20.22 -18.50 24.57
C PRO A 137 19.56 -19.02 25.85
N THR A 138 18.77 -20.09 25.74
CA THR A 138 18.45 -20.90 26.91
C THR A 138 19.77 -21.46 27.40
N SER A 139 20.30 -20.86 28.46
CA SER A 139 21.36 -21.43 29.26
C SER A 139 20.89 -22.82 29.69
N THR A 140 21.40 -23.82 28.98
CA THR A 140 21.40 -25.20 29.45
C THR A 140 22.33 -25.21 30.65
N THR A 141 21.76 -25.01 31.84
CA THR A 141 22.45 -25.31 33.09
C THR A 141 22.60 -26.83 33.14
N ALA A 142 23.74 -27.31 32.69
CA ALA A 142 24.22 -28.63 33.04
C ALA A 142 24.46 -28.64 34.56
N THR A 143 23.51 -29.17 35.32
CA THR A 143 23.74 -29.51 36.72
C THR A 143 24.74 -30.66 36.75
N SER A 144 25.96 -30.30 37.10
CA SER A 144 27.07 -31.20 37.41
C SER A 144 26.66 -32.20 38.49
N THR A 145 26.67 -33.47 38.12
CA THR A 145 26.81 -34.60 39.05
C THR A 145 28.14 -34.46 39.78
N SER A 146 28.13 -34.47 41.11
CA SER A 146 29.28 -34.97 41.89
C SER A 146 28.86 -35.35 43.31
N HIS A 147 29.42 -36.48 43.72
CA HIS A 147 29.47 -37.18 45.01
C HIS A 147 29.04 -36.46 46.29
#